data_AF-A0AAN9LAL4-F1
#
_entry.id   AF-A0AAN9LAL4-F1
#
_cell.length_a   1.000
_cell.length_b   1.000
_cell.length_c   1.000
_cell.angle_alpha   90.00
_cell.angle_beta   90.00
_cell.angle_gamma   90.00
#
_symmetry.space_group_name_H-M   'P 1'
#
loop_
_entity.id
_entity.type
_entity.pdbx_description
1 polymer ?
#
loop_
_entity_poly.entity_id
_entity_poly.type
_entity_poly.pdbx_seq_one_letter_code
_entity_poly.pdbx_strand_id
1 'polypeptide(L)'
;MRILKLPPVFNMPKSQLQCYAEGVYCTALDMLSSINNGKTAMDRLISVVAWSISTTRPPRFGVAPYNPTLAETHHVSKGNLNVLLEQVSHHPPVSALHATDDKENIEMIWCHFPVPKFTGTSVETKVHGKRQLRLHNHGETYEMNSPNLVIRILPVPGTEWVGNVSIRCQETRLVAELSYLSQSFFGFGGNRRQIKGKIFDSLSMKILYKIEGHWDSTVTVKSTTNAEVRVIYDAKQVISGIQSPIVKDPESVWPTETALVWGELSQAILCKDWEKAREAKKMVEERQRELLRERESRGETWVPKHFRVSYSKDEGWDCSPIQKWVPNAPIVTL
;
A
#
# COMPACT_ATOMS: atom_id res chain seq x y z
N MET A 1 5.53 18.73 9.82
CA MET A 1 6.94 18.28 9.88
C MET A 1 7.50 18.40 8.47
N ARG A 2 8.55 19.20 8.24
CA ARG A 2 9.21 19.23 6.91
C ARG A 2 9.75 17.83 6.63
N ILE A 3 9.51 17.32 5.42
CA ILE A 3 10.01 16.03 4.98
C ILE A 3 11.55 16.07 5.08
N LEU A 4 12.14 15.17 5.87
CA LEU A 4 13.60 15.09 6.02
C LEU A 4 14.21 14.75 4.66
N LYS A 5 15.13 15.59 4.17
CA LYS A 5 15.90 15.29 2.97
C LYS A 5 16.91 14.19 3.28
N LEU A 6 16.57 12.96 2.93
CA LEU A 6 17.47 11.82 3.06
C LEU A 6 18.53 11.84 1.95
N PRO A 7 19.83 11.67 2.26
CA PRO A 7 20.84 11.41 1.24
C PRO A 7 20.50 10.17 0.39
N PRO A 8 20.89 10.11 -0.90
CA PRO A 8 20.57 8.98 -1.79
C PRO A 8 21.01 7.61 -1.27
N VAL A 9 22.06 7.55 -0.43
CA VAL A 9 22.53 6.28 0.19
C VAL A 9 21.48 5.64 1.11
N PHE A 10 20.54 6.43 1.64
CA PHE A 10 19.42 5.96 2.45
C PHE A 10 18.14 5.79 1.61
N ASN A 11 18.22 5.89 0.28
CA ASN A 11 17.10 5.60 -0.59
C ASN A 11 17.18 4.19 -1.18
N MET A 12 16.05 3.50 -1.20
CA MET A 12 15.87 2.37 -2.11
C MET A 12 15.37 2.87 -3.47
N PRO A 13 15.71 2.20 -4.58
CA PRO A 13 15.42 2.68 -5.94
C PRO A 13 13.96 2.46 -6.34
N LYS A 14 13.03 3.04 -5.57
CA LYS A 14 11.58 2.98 -5.75
C LYS A 14 10.93 4.22 -5.17
N SER A 15 9.93 4.75 -5.86
CA SER A 15 9.01 5.73 -5.26
C SER A 15 8.05 5.09 -4.27
N GLN A 16 7.53 5.88 -3.35
CA GLN A 16 6.47 5.45 -2.44
C GLN A 16 5.21 5.00 -3.22
N LEU A 17 4.91 5.60 -4.38
CA LEU A 17 3.79 5.17 -5.23
C LEU A 17 3.98 3.73 -5.68
N GLN A 18 5.15 3.41 -6.24
CA GLN A 18 5.49 2.04 -6.63
C GLN A 18 5.39 1.08 -5.44
N CYS A 19 5.83 1.49 -4.24
CA CYS A 19 5.75 0.64 -3.05
C CYS A 19 4.31 0.31 -2.64
N TYR A 20 3.38 1.26 -2.76
CA TYR A 20 1.96 0.99 -2.52
C TYR A 20 1.37 0.05 -3.58
N ALA A 21 1.74 0.26 -4.84
CA ALA A 21 1.24 -0.51 -5.97
C ALA A 21 1.73 -1.97 -5.96
N GLU A 22 3.01 -2.21 -5.63
CA GLU A 22 3.58 -3.56 -5.54
C GLU A 22 2.86 -4.44 -4.51
N GLY A 23 2.27 -3.84 -3.45
CA GLY A 23 1.42 -4.57 -2.52
C GLY A 23 0.16 -5.16 -3.18
N VAL A 24 -0.28 -4.58 -4.29
CA VAL A 24 -1.50 -4.95 -5.04
C VAL A 24 -1.19 -5.94 -6.16
N TYR A 25 -0.18 -5.66 -7.00
CA TYR A 25 0.09 -6.48 -8.19
C TYR A 25 1.26 -7.46 -8.04
N CYS A 26 2.26 -7.22 -7.18
CA CYS A 26 3.41 -8.12 -6.99
C CYS A 26 3.05 -9.27 -6.02
N THR A 27 2.27 -10.21 -6.52
CA THR A 27 1.96 -11.51 -5.91
C THR A 27 2.20 -12.62 -6.93
N ALA A 28 2.60 -13.80 -6.50
CA ALA A 28 2.68 -14.96 -7.40
C ALA A 28 1.32 -15.64 -7.60
N LEU A 29 0.39 -15.43 -6.67
CA LEU A 29 -0.96 -15.97 -6.70
C LEU A 29 -1.97 -14.92 -7.16
N ASP A 30 -3.00 -15.36 -7.89
CA ASP A 30 -4.17 -14.56 -8.21
C ASP A 30 -5.16 -14.56 -7.05
N MET A 31 -4.85 -13.75 -6.05
CA MET A 31 -5.64 -13.64 -4.83
C MET A 31 -6.96 -12.90 -5.05
N LEU A 32 -7.02 -11.95 -5.98
CA LEU A 32 -8.23 -11.17 -6.26
C LEU A 32 -9.31 -12.04 -6.91
N SER A 33 -8.96 -12.84 -7.93
CA SER A 33 -9.89 -13.82 -8.49
C SER A 33 -10.31 -14.86 -7.45
N SER A 34 -9.38 -15.28 -6.57
CA SER A 34 -9.70 -16.22 -5.47
C SER A 34 -10.71 -15.64 -4.48
N ILE A 35 -10.66 -14.33 -4.21
CA ILE A 35 -11.68 -13.62 -3.42
C ILE A 35 -13.02 -13.67 -4.14
N ASN A 36 -13.06 -13.29 -5.42
CA ASN A 36 -14.31 -13.20 -6.18
C ASN A 36 -15.01 -14.56 -6.34
N ASN A 37 -14.24 -15.65 -6.41
CA ASN A 37 -14.72 -17.02 -6.53
C ASN A 37 -15.17 -17.66 -5.19
N GLY A 38 -15.07 -16.94 -4.07
CA GLY A 38 -15.53 -17.43 -2.77
C GLY A 38 -17.04 -17.70 -2.76
N LYS A 39 -17.42 -18.93 -2.42
CA LYS A 39 -18.83 -19.42 -2.47
C LYS A 39 -19.76 -18.70 -1.49
N THR A 40 -19.24 -18.34 -0.33
CA THR A 40 -20.00 -17.67 0.74
C THR A 40 -19.37 -16.32 1.07
N ALA A 41 -20.16 -15.38 1.59
CA ALA A 41 -19.66 -14.10 2.10
C ALA A 41 -18.52 -14.27 3.13
N MET A 42 -18.58 -15.34 3.92
CA MET A 42 -17.54 -15.69 4.90
C MET A 42 -16.24 -16.11 4.21
N ASP A 43 -16.32 -16.98 3.19
CA ASP A 43 -15.13 -17.39 2.44
C ASP A 43 -14.49 -16.21 1.72
N ARG A 44 -15.30 -15.33 1.12
CA ARG A 44 -14.81 -14.09 0.51
C ARG A 44 -14.12 -13.20 1.52
N LEU A 45 -14.72 -12.93 2.68
CA LEU A 45 -14.07 -12.12 3.73
C LEU A 45 -12.75 -12.76 4.20
N ILE A 46 -12.69 -14.08 4.37
CA ILE A 46 -11.45 -14.76 4.77
C ILE A 46 -10.36 -14.62 3.70
N SER A 47 -10.73 -14.69 2.41
CA SER A 47 -9.81 -14.40 1.31
C SER A 47 -9.38 -12.92 1.28
N VAL A 48 -10.28 -11.97 1.59
CA VAL A 48 -9.95 -10.55 1.71
C VAL A 48 -8.98 -10.30 2.87
N VAL A 49 -9.15 -11.01 3.99
CA VAL A 49 -8.20 -10.97 5.12
C VAL A 49 -6.82 -11.45 4.66
N ALA A 50 -6.75 -12.60 3.98
CA ALA A 50 -5.49 -13.14 3.47
C ALA A 50 -4.80 -12.16 2.50
N TRP A 51 -5.55 -11.58 1.57
CA TRP A 51 -5.06 -10.58 0.64
C TRP A 51 -4.62 -9.29 1.34
N SER A 52 -5.38 -8.80 2.32
CA SER A 52 -4.98 -7.62 3.09
C SER A 52 -3.66 -7.86 3.82
N ILE A 53 -3.45 -9.04 4.42
CA ILE A 53 -2.17 -9.42 5.03
C ILE A 53 -1.07 -9.44 3.96
N SER A 54 -1.37 -10.01 2.79
CA SER A 54 -0.45 -10.05 1.66
C SER A 54 -0.15 -8.71 1.01
N THR A 55 -0.78 -7.60 1.40
CA THR A 55 -0.34 -6.24 0.99
C THR A 55 0.78 -5.69 1.88
N THR A 56 1.00 -6.30 3.06
CA THR A 56 2.01 -5.86 4.03
C THR A 56 3.37 -6.47 3.68
N ARG A 57 4.35 -5.63 3.31
CA ARG A 57 5.71 -6.07 2.95
C ARG A 57 6.69 -5.81 4.10
N PRO A 58 7.66 -6.72 4.37
CA PRO A 58 8.71 -6.45 5.35
C PRO A 58 9.51 -5.19 4.99
N PRO A 59 9.51 -4.15 5.84
CA PRO A 59 10.30 -2.96 5.62
C PRO A 59 11.78 -3.28 5.83
N ARG A 60 12.65 -2.65 5.02
CA ARG A 60 14.11 -2.70 5.21
C ARG A 60 14.53 -1.53 6.08
N PHE A 61 15.13 -1.80 7.24
CA PHE A 61 15.66 -0.76 8.10
C PHE A 61 16.81 0.01 7.41
N GLY A 62 16.86 1.32 7.64
CA GLY A 62 17.92 2.19 7.11
C GLY A 62 17.73 2.67 5.68
N VAL A 63 16.66 2.25 4.99
CA VAL A 63 16.32 2.77 3.65
C VAL A 63 14.87 3.22 3.56
N ALA A 64 14.62 4.25 2.77
CA ALA A 64 13.30 4.79 2.49
C ALA A 64 13.07 4.91 0.97
N PRO A 65 11.82 4.79 0.49
CA PRO A 65 11.54 5.11 -0.90
C PRO A 65 11.76 6.59 -1.20
N TYR A 66 11.73 6.95 -2.49
CA TYR A 66 11.63 8.34 -2.89
C TYR A 66 10.28 8.91 -2.44
N ASN A 67 10.30 10.15 -1.96
CA ASN A 67 9.08 10.87 -1.69
C ASN A 67 8.48 11.30 -3.03
N PRO A 68 7.26 10.89 -3.36
CA PRO A 68 6.71 11.19 -4.67
C PRO A 68 6.60 12.70 -4.88
N THR A 69 6.94 13.10 -6.09
CA THR A 69 6.75 14.46 -6.57
C THR A 69 5.26 14.76 -6.78
N LEU A 70 4.85 16.02 -6.75
CA LEU A 70 3.43 16.34 -7.03
C LEU A 70 3.11 16.00 -8.49
N ALA A 71 1.94 15.38 -8.73
CA ALA A 71 1.54 14.83 -10.03
C ALA A 71 2.27 13.57 -10.48
N GLU A 72 3.22 13.04 -9.70
CA GLU A 72 3.87 11.78 -10.02
C GLU A 72 2.82 10.67 -10.15
N THR A 73 2.99 9.81 -11.14
CA THR A 73 2.11 8.67 -11.38
C THR A 73 2.86 7.35 -11.22
N HIS A 74 2.10 6.28 -10.99
CA HIS A 74 2.55 4.91 -11.23
C HIS A 74 1.46 4.11 -11.92
N HIS A 75 1.70 3.66 -13.16
CA HIS A 75 0.70 2.97 -13.99
C HIS A 75 1.23 1.63 -14.49
N VAL A 76 0.60 0.54 -14.07
CA VAL A 76 1.07 -0.83 -14.32
C VAL A 76 -0.08 -1.81 -14.50
N SER A 77 0.11 -2.79 -15.38
CA SER A 77 -0.84 -3.88 -15.64
C SER A 77 -0.26 -5.24 -15.27
N LYS A 78 -1.11 -6.11 -14.73
CA LYS A 78 -0.82 -7.52 -14.51
C LYS A 78 -2.02 -8.37 -14.90
N GLY A 79 -1.91 -9.13 -15.99
CA GLY A 79 -3.07 -9.79 -16.57
C GLY A 79 -4.16 -8.76 -16.88
N ASN A 80 -5.34 -8.90 -16.27
CA ASN A 80 -6.46 -7.96 -16.43
C ASN A 80 -6.48 -6.86 -15.36
N LEU A 81 -5.65 -6.98 -14.31
CA LEU A 81 -5.56 -5.99 -13.25
C LEU A 81 -4.74 -4.78 -13.71
N ASN A 82 -5.40 -3.64 -13.83
CA ASN A 82 -4.78 -2.36 -14.17
C ASN A 82 -4.72 -1.48 -12.92
N VAL A 83 -3.53 -0.97 -12.58
CA VAL A 83 -3.27 -0.22 -11.35
C VAL A 83 -2.70 1.15 -11.69
N LEU A 84 -3.34 2.21 -11.20
CA LEU A 84 -2.92 3.60 -11.38
C LEU A 84 -2.84 4.32 -10.02
N LEU A 85 -1.71 4.95 -9.76
CA LEU A 85 -1.53 5.85 -8.63
C LEU A 85 -1.17 7.24 -9.11
N GLU A 86 -1.56 8.24 -8.32
CA GLU A 86 -1.15 9.64 -8.48
C GLU A 86 -0.80 10.24 -7.11
N GLN A 87 0.30 11.00 -7.04
CA GLN A 87 0.56 11.87 -5.90
C GLN A 87 -0.28 13.14 -6.03
N VAL A 88 -1.42 13.17 -5.32
CA VAL A 88 -2.43 14.22 -5.44
C VAL A 88 -2.13 15.45 -4.58
N SER A 89 -1.30 15.31 -3.55
CA SER A 89 -0.80 16.42 -2.73
C SER A 89 0.61 16.14 -2.21
N HIS A 90 1.44 17.16 -2.06
CA HIS A 90 2.82 17.04 -1.57
C HIS A 90 2.99 17.54 -0.12
N HIS A 91 2.22 18.56 0.29
CA HIS A 91 2.26 19.14 1.63
C HIS A 91 0.84 19.38 2.17
N PRO A 92 0.26 18.43 2.92
CA PRO A 92 0.82 17.13 3.31
C PRO A 92 0.90 16.12 2.13
N PRO A 93 1.73 15.07 2.22
CA PRO A 93 1.79 14.04 1.19
C PRO A 93 0.52 13.20 1.18
N VAL A 94 -0.14 13.12 0.02
CA VAL A 94 -1.33 12.31 -0.21
C VAL A 94 -1.18 11.59 -1.54
N SER A 95 -1.36 10.26 -1.54
CA SER A 95 -1.32 9.41 -2.73
C SER A 95 -2.70 8.78 -2.93
N ALA A 96 -3.23 8.85 -4.13
CA ALA A 96 -4.45 8.17 -4.52
C ALA A 96 -4.13 6.94 -5.39
N LEU A 97 -4.89 5.86 -5.22
CA LEU A 97 -4.78 4.63 -5.99
C LEU A 97 -6.16 4.25 -6.53
N HIS A 98 -6.21 3.91 -7.81
CA HIS A 98 -7.31 3.24 -8.47
C HIS A 98 -6.77 1.97 -9.11
N ALA A 99 -7.37 0.83 -8.82
CA ALA A 99 -7.09 -0.40 -9.55
C ALA A 99 -8.38 -1.09 -9.98
N THR A 100 -8.40 -1.63 -11.19
CA THR A 100 -9.56 -2.32 -11.72
C THR A 100 -9.16 -3.59 -12.46
N ASP A 101 -9.93 -4.65 -12.24
CA ASP A 101 -9.93 -5.85 -13.07
C ASP A 101 -11.29 -5.91 -13.77
N ASP A 102 -11.29 -5.69 -15.09
CA ASP A 102 -12.52 -5.62 -15.89
C ASP A 102 -13.18 -7.00 -16.06
N LYS A 103 -12.37 -8.04 -16.18
CA LYS A 103 -12.80 -9.43 -16.34
C LYS A 103 -13.46 -9.95 -15.06
N GLU A 104 -12.84 -9.72 -13.91
CA GLU A 104 -13.36 -10.14 -12.61
C GLU A 104 -14.35 -9.13 -12.01
N ASN A 105 -14.51 -7.96 -12.63
CA ASN A 105 -15.38 -6.88 -12.18
C ASN A 105 -15.05 -6.45 -10.73
N ILE A 106 -13.76 -6.20 -10.49
CA ILE A 106 -13.20 -5.79 -9.20
C ILE A 106 -12.70 -4.35 -9.32
N GLU A 107 -12.93 -3.55 -8.27
CA GLU A 107 -12.43 -2.17 -8.18
C GLU A 107 -11.79 -1.93 -6.81
N MET A 108 -10.67 -1.23 -6.78
CA MET A 108 -9.98 -0.80 -5.57
C MET A 108 -9.74 0.70 -5.60
N ILE A 109 -10.08 1.38 -4.51
CA ILE A 109 -9.88 2.83 -4.37
C ILE A 109 -9.22 3.10 -3.03
N TRP A 110 -7.98 3.60 -3.05
CA TRP A 110 -7.27 3.99 -1.84
C TRP A 110 -6.88 5.47 -1.86
N CYS A 111 -6.96 6.13 -0.71
CA CYS A 111 -6.42 7.46 -0.45
C CYS A 111 -5.49 7.32 0.75
N HIS A 112 -4.17 7.47 0.56
CA HIS A 112 -3.18 7.32 1.61
C HIS A 112 -2.55 8.66 1.97
N PHE A 113 -2.59 9.03 3.25
CA PHE A 113 -1.82 10.16 3.77
C PHE A 113 -1.11 9.78 5.07
N PRO A 114 0.22 9.53 5.02
CA PRO A 114 1.00 9.13 6.18
C PRO A 114 1.27 10.31 7.11
N VAL A 115 1.02 10.11 8.41
CA VAL A 115 1.28 11.08 9.47
C VAL A 115 2.33 10.51 10.43
N PRO A 116 3.61 10.92 10.30
CA PRO A 116 4.67 10.49 11.20
C PRO A 116 4.60 11.22 12.54
N LYS A 117 4.83 10.48 13.63
CA LYS A 117 4.96 10.97 15.00
C LYS A 117 6.28 10.49 15.60
N PHE A 118 7.14 11.45 15.96
CA PHE A 118 8.39 11.17 16.65
C PHE A 118 8.15 11.04 18.16
N THR A 119 8.72 10.00 18.77
CA THR A 119 8.57 9.68 20.21
C THR A 119 9.91 9.74 20.95
N GLY A 120 10.97 10.28 20.33
CA GLY A 120 12.34 10.30 20.87
C GLY A 120 13.17 9.12 20.37
N THR A 121 12.74 7.89 20.68
CA THR A 121 13.48 6.66 20.32
C THR A 121 12.92 5.94 19.10
N SER A 122 11.73 6.34 18.62
CA SER A 122 11.12 5.81 17.41
C SER A 122 10.35 6.88 16.62
N VAL A 123 10.03 6.55 15.38
CA VAL A 123 9.05 7.23 14.54
C VAL A 123 7.91 6.24 14.29
N GLU A 124 6.70 6.57 14.73
CA GLU A 124 5.48 5.85 14.38
C GLU A 124 4.76 6.60 13.26
N THR A 125 4.53 5.96 12.13
CA THR A 125 3.80 6.53 11.00
C THR A 125 2.45 5.86 10.89
N LYS A 126 1.39 6.62 11.16
CA LYS A 126 0.01 6.19 10.93
C LYS A 126 -0.34 6.52 9.48
N VAL A 127 -0.82 5.55 8.74
CA VAL A 127 -1.31 5.77 7.37
C VAL A 127 -2.81 5.94 7.45
N HIS A 128 -3.27 7.17 7.19
CA HIS A 128 -4.67 7.51 7.20
C HIS A 128 -5.26 7.46 5.79
N GLY A 129 -6.59 7.49 5.76
CA GLY A 129 -7.41 7.59 4.57
C GLY A 129 -8.08 6.27 4.18
N LYS A 130 -8.87 6.35 3.12
CA LYS A 130 -9.77 5.30 2.66
C LYS A 130 -9.00 4.16 2.01
N ARG A 131 -9.35 2.90 2.31
CA ARG A 131 -8.96 1.75 1.48
C ARG A 131 -10.19 0.89 1.25
N GLN A 132 -10.66 0.84 0.00
CA GLN A 132 -11.81 0.05 -0.41
C GLN A 132 -11.40 -1.01 -1.43
N LEU A 133 -12.01 -2.19 -1.31
CA LEU A 133 -12.07 -3.24 -2.32
C LEU A 133 -13.55 -3.54 -2.59
N ARG A 134 -13.98 -3.42 -3.84
CA ARG A 134 -15.34 -3.67 -4.29
C ARG A 134 -15.39 -4.89 -5.18
N LEU A 135 -16.26 -5.81 -4.83
CA LEU A 135 -16.59 -6.98 -5.64
C LEU A 135 -17.96 -6.74 -6.27
N HIS A 136 -17.98 -6.15 -7.46
CA HIS A 136 -19.24 -5.72 -8.09
C HIS A 136 -20.17 -6.89 -8.38
N ASN A 137 -19.62 -8.07 -8.67
CA ASN A 137 -20.39 -9.30 -8.90
C ASN A 137 -21.20 -9.76 -7.67
N HIS A 138 -20.77 -9.37 -6.47
CA HIS A 138 -21.42 -9.74 -5.21
C HIS A 138 -22.16 -8.57 -4.55
N GLY A 139 -21.99 -7.35 -5.07
CA GLY A 139 -22.49 -6.13 -4.43
C GLY A 139 -21.85 -5.90 -3.06
N GLU A 140 -20.58 -6.27 -2.90
CA GLU A 140 -19.87 -6.19 -1.61
C GLU A 140 -18.77 -5.12 -1.64
N THR A 141 -18.75 -4.26 -0.62
CA THR A 141 -17.68 -3.30 -0.41
C THR A 141 -16.94 -3.62 0.89
N TYR A 142 -15.65 -3.92 0.78
CA TYR A 142 -14.76 -4.14 1.90
C TYR A 142 -13.98 -2.85 2.19
N GLU A 143 -14.24 -2.25 3.34
CA GLU A 143 -13.50 -1.10 3.83
C GLU A 143 -12.46 -1.54 4.86
N MET A 144 -11.25 -0.99 4.75
CA MET A 144 -10.17 -1.32 5.67
C MET A 144 -9.23 -0.16 5.93
N ASN A 145 -8.56 -0.20 7.07
CA ASN A 145 -7.41 0.66 7.36
C ASN A 145 -6.09 -0.13 7.10
N SER A 146 -4.97 0.38 7.58
CA SER A 146 -3.64 -0.24 7.45
C SER A 146 -2.91 -0.28 8.79
N PRO A 147 -1.94 -1.19 8.97
CA PRO A 147 -1.09 -1.16 10.15
C PRO A 147 -0.20 0.09 10.14
N ASN A 148 0.32 0.46 11.30
CA ASN A 148 1.26 1.57 11.47
C ASN A 148 2.69 1.08 11.23
N LEU A 149 3.51 1.90 10.57
CA LEU A 149 4.93 1.63 10.43
C LEU A 149 5.68 2.25 11.62
N VAL A 150 6.37 1.43 12.40
CA VAL A 150 7.27 1.89 13.46
C VAL A 150 8.71 1.68 13.03
N ILE A 151 9.48 2.77 13.01
CA ILE A 151 10.92 2.77 12.82
C ILE A 151 11.55 3.07 14.18
N ARG A 152 12.18 2.07 14.78
CA ARG A 152 12.87 2.16 16.07
C ARG A 152 14.34 2.48 15.83
N ILE A 153 14.85 3.50 16.52
CA ILE A 153 16.24 3.96 16.44
C ILE A 153 17.04 3.44 17.63
N LEU A 154 16.45 3.47 18.84
CA LEU A 154 17.06 3.02 20.09
C LEU A 154 16.11 2.10 20.87
N PRO A 155 16.61 1.17 21.71
CA PRO A 155 18.02 0.77 21.85
C PRO A 155 18.47 -0.22 20.77
N VAL A 156 17.53 -0.99 20.20
CA VAL A 156 17.80 -1.92 19.09
C VAL A 156 17.11 -1.37 17.84
N PRO A 157 17.88 -0.96 16.82
CA PRO A 157 17.30 -0.43 15.60
C PRO A 157 16.48 -1.49 14.85
N GLY A 158 15.37 -1.06 14.24
CA GLY A 158 14.52 -1.97 13.48
C GLY A 158 13.27 -1.31 12.94
N THR A 159 12.55 -2.04 12.10
CA THR A 159 11.27 -1.62 11.52
C THR A 159 10.22 -2.69 11.71
N GLU A 160 9.02 -2.30 12.13
CA GLU A 160 7.90 -3.20 12.38
C GLU A 160 6.57 -2.59 11.96
N TRP A 161 5.67 -3.45 11.47
CA TRP A 161 4.26 -3.11 11.29
C TRP A 161 3.52 -3.47 12.56
N VAL A 162 2.77 -2.53 13.13
CA VAL A 162 2.06 -2.69 14.40
C VAL A 162 0.66 -2.07 14.35
N GLY A 163 -0.16 -2.39 15.35
CA GLY A 163 -1.47 -1.79 15.53
C GLY A 163 -2.60 -2.63 14.95
N ASN A 164 -3.81 -2.07 14.98
CA ASN A 164 -5.02 -2.80 14.65
C ASN A 164 -5.48 -2.50 13.23
N VAL A 165 -5.85 -3.56 12.51
CA VAL A 165 -6.48 -3.48 11.19
C VAL A 165 -7.91 -4.01 11.31
N SER A 166 -8.89 -3.24 10.85
CA SER A 166 -10.28 -3.67 10.70
C SER A 166 -10.59 -3.79 9.22
N ILE A 167 -11.27 -4.87 8.84
CA ILE A 167 -11.82 -5.11 7.50
C ILE A 167 -13.31 -5.33 7.69
N ARG A 168 -14.14 -4.47 7.12
CA ARG A 168 -15.59 -4.48 7.30
C ARG A 168 -16.28 -4.54 5.96
N CYS A 169 -17.28 -5.40 5.85
CA CYS A 169 -18.26 -5.37 4.77
C CYS A 169 -19.64 -5.11 5.36
N GLN A 170 -20.23 -3.96 5.01
CA GLN A 170 -21.51 -3.56 5.59
C GLN A 170 -22.66 -4.44 5.09
N GLU A 171 -22.61 -4.82 3.81
CA GLU A 171 -23.65 -5.58 3.12
C GLU A 171 -23.79 -7.00 3.70
N THR A 172 -22.67 -7.60 4.09
CA THR A 172 -22.63 -8.94 4.70
C THR A 172 -22.68 -8.90 6.23
N ARG A 173 -22.51 -7.72 6.83
CA ARG A 173 -22.37 -7.49 8.28
C ARG A 173 -21.15 -8.16 8.92
N LEU A 174 -20.25 -8.73 8.12
CA LEU A 174 -19.05 -9.41 8.63
C LEU A 174 -17.90 -8.42 8.85
N VAL A 175 -17.20 -8.60 9.97
CA VAL A 175 -16.04 -7.79 10.35
C VAL A 175 -14.89 -8.70 10.75
N ALA A 176 -13.72 -8.43 10.21
CA ALA A 176 -12.45 -8.97 10.70
C ALA A 176 -11.68 -7.88 11.46
N GLU A 177 -11.19 -8.23 12.64
CA GLU A 177 -10.26 -7.40 13.43
C GLU A 177 -8.94 -8.16 13.57
N LEU A 178 -7.84 -7.50 13.20
CA LEU A 178 -6.48 -8.00 13.25
C LEU A 178 -5.63 -7.09 14.13
N SER A 179 -4.68 -7.67 14.85
CA SER A 179 -3.70 -6.97 15.68
C SER A 179 -2.31 -7.42 15.29
N TYR A 180 -1.54 -6.49 14.71
CA TYR A 180 -0.13 -6.65 14.40
C TYR A 180 0.66 -6.35 15.67
N LEU A 181 1.26 -7.39 16.26
CA LEU A 181 1.88 -7.29 17.58
C LEU A 181 3.33 -6.81 17.47
N SER A 182 3.66 -5.79 18.27
CA SER A 182 5.03 -5.31 18.47
C SER A 182 5.89 -6.37 19.16
N GLN A 183 7.19 -6.36 18.89
CA GLN A 183 8.11 -7.11 19.73
C GLN A 183 8.11 -6.55 21.16
N SER A 184 8.13 -7.41 22.18
CA SER A 184 8.32 -6.99 23.58
C SER A 184 9.76 -6.51 23.79
N PHE A 185 9.91 -5.44 24.59
CA PHE A 185 11.20 -4.81 24.93
C PHE A 185 12.20 -5.74 25.64
N PHE A 186 11.75 -6.86 26.22
CA PHE A 186 12.58 -7.73 27.07
C PHE A 186 13.20 -8.96 26.36
N GLY A 187 13.64 -8.80 25.12
CA GLY A 187 14.88 -9.40 24.59
C GLY A 187 15.12 -10.92 24.59
N PHE A 188 14.21 -11.76 25.11
CA PHE A 188 14.38 -13.21 25.16
C PHE A 188 13.22 -13.91 24.43
N GLY A 189 13.48 -14.38 23.21
CA GLY A 189 12.69 -15.45 22.58
C GLY A 189 11.26 -15.13 22.10
N GLY A 190 10.89 -13.87 21.89
CA GLY A 190 9.57 -13.51 21.37
C GLY A 190 9.44 -13.70 19.84
N ASN A 191 8.47 -14.51 19.41
CA ASN A 191 8.05 -14.70 18.03
C ASN A 191 7.81 -13.35 17.33
N ARG A 192 8.71 -12.96 16.41
CA ARG A 192 8.62 -11.67 15.68
C ARG A 192 7.39 -11.69 14.76
N ARG A 193 6.78 -10.52 14.52
CA ARG A 193 5.78 -10.33 13.45
C ARG A 193 4.51 -11.16 13.61
N GLN A 194 4.11 -11.39 14.87
CA GLN A 194 2.86 -12.06 15.18
C GLN A 194 1.66 -11.22 14.74
N ILE A 195 0.64 -11.93 14.27
CA ILE A 195 -0.68 -11.39 14.04
C ILE A 195 -1.71 -12.24 14.79
N LYS A 196 -2.66 -11.56 15.44
CA LYS A 196 -3.83 -12.19 16.04
C LYS A 196 -5.08 -11.50 15.54
N GLY A 197 -6.21 -12.19 15.52
CA GLY A 197 -7.45 -11.58 15.10
C GLY A 197 -8.67 -12.44 15.30
N LYS A 198 -9.80 -11.92 14.85
CA LYS A 198 -11.10 -12.58 14.90
C LYS A 198 -11.97 -12.10 13.76
N ILE A 199 -12.90 -12.96 13.34
CA ILE A 199 -14.00 -12.60 12.45
C ILE A 199 -15.29 -12.79 13.21
N PHE A 200 -16.17 -11.79 13.15
CA PHE A 200 -17.45 -11.80 13.84
C PHE A 200 -18.55 -11.14 13.00
N ASP A 201 -19.79 -11.50 13.31
CA ASP A 201 -20.97 -10.80 12.78
C ASP A 201 -21.22 -9.54 13.62
N SER A 202 -21.29 -8.39 12.96
CA SER A 202 -21.36 -7.08 13.64
C SER A 202 -22.68 -6.80 14.36
N LEU A 203 -23.74 -7.55 14.07
CA LEU A 203 -25.03 -7.40 14.74
C LEU A 203 -25.10 -8.23 16.02
N SER A 204 -24.81 -9.53 15.90
CA SER A 204 -24.84 -10.49 17.01
C SER A 204 -23.61 -10.43 17.89
N MET A 205 -22.53 -9.80 17.42
CA MET A 205 -21.19 -9.80 18.05
C MET A 205 -20.61 -11.20 18.26
N LYS A 206 -21.18 -12.22 17.61
CA LYS A 206 -20.73 -13.61 17.72
C LYS A 206 -19.41 -13.79 16.97
N ILE A 207 -18.39 -14.26 17.69
CA ILE A 207 -17.10 -14.63 17.08
C ILE A 207 -17.26 -15.94 16.32
N LEU A 208 -17.02 -15.90 15.02
CA LEU A 208 -17.15 -17.02 14.09
C LEU A 208 -15.80 -17.69 13.83
N TYR A 209 -14.73 -16.88 13.77
CA TYR A 209 -13.37 -17.38 13.57
C TYR A 209 -12.35 -16.63 14.42
N LYS A 210 -11.25 -17.31 14.75
CA LYS A 210 -10.02 -16.73 15.32
C LYS A 210 -8.90 -16.83 14.30
N ILE A 211 -8.07 -15.78 14.22
CA ILE A 211 -6.94 -15.70 13.29
C ILE A 211 -5.66 -15.64 14.12
N GLU A 212 -4.65 -16.40 13.72
CA GLU A 212 -3.34 -16.40 14.37
C GLU A 212 -2.23 -16.77 13.40
N GLY A 213 -1.01 -16.33 13.70
CA GLY A 213 0.18 -16.70 12.96
C GLY A 213 1.16 -15.55 12.85
N HIS A 214 1.86 -15.52 11.72
CA HIS A 214 2.92 -14.56 11.43
C HIS A 214 2.71 -13.97 10.04
N TRP A 215 2.60 -12.64 9.95
CA TRP A 215 2.25 -11.97 8.69
C TRP A 215 3.36 -12.05 7.61
N ASP A 216 4.58 -12.44 8.00
CA ASP A 216 5.71 -12.70 7.10
C ASP A 216 5.98 -14.19 6.84
N SER A 217 5.13 -15.08 7.37
CA SER A 217 5.22 -16.52 7.22
C SER A 217 3.82 -17.08 6.96
N THR A 218 3.23 -17.80 7.91
CA THR A 218 1.95 -18.47 7.73
C THR A 218 0.92 -17.89 8.70
N VAL A 219 -0.30 -17.68 8.20
CA VAL A 219 -1.46 -17.27 9.00
C VAL A 219 -2.58 -18.28 8.81
N THR A 220 -3.19 -18.69 9.92
CA THR A 220 -4.31 -19.63 9.96
C THR A 220 -5.56 -18.95 10.47
N VAL A 221 -6.69 -19.55 10.14
CA VAL A 221 -7.98 -19.21 10.73
C VAL A 221 -8.59 -20.48 11.33
N LYS A 222 -9.15 -20.35 12.53
CA LYS A 222 -9.79 -21.43 13.28
C LYS A 222 -11.26 -21.10 13.51
N SER A 223 -12.14 -21.99 13.07
CA SER A 223 -13.58 -21.90 13.30
C SER A 223 -13.92 -22.07 14.78
N THR A 224 -14.83 -21.26 15.31
CA THR A 224 -15.30 -21.40 16.69
C THR A 224 -16.39 -22.46 16.87
N THR A 225 -17.02 -22.91 15.78
CA THR A 225 -18.14 -23.87 15.83
C THR A 225 -17.69 -25.31 15.73
N ASN A 226 -16.79 -25.62 14.79
CA ASN A 226 -16.32 -26.99 14.52
C ASN A 226 -14.81 -27.18 14.81
N ALA A 227 -14.13 -26.16 15.33
CA ALA A 227 -12.69 -26.16 15.63
C ALA A 227 -11.74 -26.44 14.45
N GLU A 228 -12.25 -26.43 13.22
CA GLU A 228 -11.47 -26.62 11.99
C GLU A 228 -10.46 -25.49 11.83
N VAL A 229 -9.22 -25.84 11.46
CA VAL A 229 -8.11 -24.91 11.22
C VAL A 229 -7.73 -24.98 9.75
N ARG A 230 -7.66 -23.83 9.09
CA ARG A 230 -7.19 -23.71 7.70
C ARG A 230 -6.11 -22.64 7.58
N VAL A 231 -5.10 -22.90 6.76
CA VAL A 231 -4.11 -21.89 6.37
C VAL A 231 -4.78 -20.95 5.37
N ILE A 232 -4.72 -19.64 5.64
CA ILE A 232 -5.31 -18.62 4.77
C ILE A 232 -4.25 -17.82 4.01
N TYR A 233 -3.02 -17.79 4.52
CA TYR A 233 -1.92 -17.06 3.91
C TYR A 233 -0.60 -17.78 4.18
N ASP A 234 0.21 -17.89 3.13
CA ASP A 234 1.59 -18.36 3.15
C ASP A 234 2.45 -17.37 2.37
N ALA A 235 3.27 -16.61 3.08
CA ALA A 235 4.13 -15.58 2.51
C ALA A 235 5.05 -16.13 1.44
N LYS A 236 5.60 -17.34 1.63
CA LYS A 236 6.52 -17.96 0.67
C LYS A 236 5.80 -18.18 -0.66
N GLN A 237 4.58 -18.72 -0.63
CA GLN A 237 3.80 -18.94 -1.84
C GLN A 237 3.44 -17.63 -2.54
N VAL A 238 3.08 -16.59 -1.79
CA VAL A 238 2.65 -15.31 -2.36
C VAL A 238 3.82 -14.50 -2.93
N ILE A 239 5.02 -14.56 -2.34
CA ILE A 239 6.15 -13.70 -2.74
C ILE A 239 7.23 -14.44 -3.56
N SER A 240 7.19 -15.77 -3.65
CA SER A 240 8.18 -16.52 -4.44
C SER A 240 7.99 -16.29 -5.94
N GLY A 241 9.08 -16.04 -6.65
CA GLY A 241 9.04 -15.91 -8.11
C GLY A 241 8.38 -14.64 -8.65
N ILE A 242 8.12 -13.63 -7.80
CA ILE A 242 7.63 -12.33 -8.26
C ILE A 242 8.60 -11.71 -9.26
N GLN A 243 8.05 -11.16 -10.34
CA GLN A 243 8.84 -10.54 -11.39
C GLN A 243 8.78 -9.02 -11.28
N SER A 244 9.92 -8.38 -11.55
CA SER A 244 9.98 -6.94 -11.69
C SER A 244 9.13 -6.52 -12.89
N PRO A 245 8.31 -5.45 -12.77
CA PRO A 245 7.63 -4.89 -13.93
C PRO A 245 8.62 -4.44 -15.00
N ILE A 246 8.21 -4.56 -16.25
CA ILE A 246 8.96 -4.14 -17.44
C ILE A 246 8.17 -3.09 -18.20
N VAL A 247 8.87 -2.16 -18.84
CA VAL A 247 8.26 -1.21 -19.78
C VAL A 247 8.07 -1.94 -21.11
N LYS A 248 6.82 -2.20 -21.50
CA LYS A 248 6.48 -2.87 -22.76
C LYS A 248 6.31 -1.87 -23.89
N ASP A 249 5.76 -0.69 -23.58
CA ASP A 249 5.54 0.40 -24.53
C ASP A 249 6.15 1.70 -24.01
N PRO A 250 7.44 1.97 -24.32
CA PRO A 250 8.15 3.15 -23.84
C PRO A 250 7.53 4.49 -24.30
N GLU A 251 6.93 4.53 -25.50
CA GLU A 251 6.39 5.76 -26.08
C GLU A 251 5.10 6.20 -25.37
N SER A 252 4.35 5.24 -24.81
CA SER A 252 3.13 5.50 -24.04
C SER A 252 3.39 5.79 -22.56
N VAL A 253 4.64 5.74 -22.08
CA VAL A 253 4.96 6.08 -20.68
C VAL A 253 4.83 7.59 -20.46
N TRP A 254 4.00 7.99 -19.50
CA TRP A 254 3.83 9.41 -19.19
C TRP A 254 5.09 10.02 -18.58
N PRO A 255 5.40 11.30 -18.86
CA PRO A 255 6.52 12.01 -18.22
C PRO A 255 6.44 12.06 -16.69
N THR A 256 5.24 11.91 -16.12
CA THR A 256 4.97 11.86 -14.68
C THR A 256 5.22 10.49 -14.07
N GLU A 257 5.46 9.45 -14.87
CA GLU A 257 5.67 8.10 -14.37
C GLU A 257 6.93 8.01 -13.50
N THR A 258 6.82 7.38 -12.32
CA THR A 258 7.93 7.21 -11.38
C THR A 258 9.18 6.59 -12.03
N ALA A 259 9.03 5.65 -12.97
CA ALA A 259 10.18 5.05 -13.67
C ALA A 259 10.95 6.07 -14.51
N LEU A 260 10.30 7.11 -15.03
CA LEU A 260 10.95 8.22 -15.74
C LEU A 260 11.43 9.30 -14.78
N VAL A 261 10.56 9.77 -13.87
CA VAL A 261 10.88 10.84 -12.91
C VAL A 261 12.12 10.50 -12.08
N TRP A 262 12.22 9.26 -11.60
CA TRP A 262 13.32 8.80 -10.75
C TRP A 262 14.29 7.87 -11.46
N GLY A 263 14.20 7.73 -12.78
CA GLY A 263 14.97 6.76 -13.57
C GLY A 263 16.48 6.93 -13.42
N GLU A 264 16.98 8.16 -13.60
CA GLU A 264 18.41 8.46 -13.47
C GLU A 264 18.94 8.22 -12.05
N LEU A 265 18.17 8.64 -11.03
CA LEU A 265 18.51 8.41 -9.63
C LEU A 265 18.55 6.92 -9.31
N SER A 266 17.56 6.17 -9.80
CA SER A 266 17.46 4.72 -9.59
C SER A 266 18.66 4.00 -10.19
N GLN A 267 19.02 4.34 -11.43
CA GLN A 267 20.19 3.78 -12.10
C GLN A 267 21.49 4.12 -11.37
N ALA A 268 21.66 5.38 -10.94
CA ALA A 268 22.85 5.78 -10.19
C ALA A 268 22.99 5.03 -8.85
N ILE A 269 21.89 4.84 -8.11
CA ILE A 269 21.87 4.05 -6.87
C ILE A 269 22.22 2.58 -7.16
N LEU A 270 21.66 1.98 -8.21
CA LEU A 270 21.94 0.59 -8.59
C LEU A 270 23.42 0.39 -8.98
N CYS A 271 24.01 1.35 -9.69
CA CYS A 271 25.42 1.38 -10.05
C CYS A 271 26.36 1.81 -8.89
N LYS A 272 25.80 2.18 -7.73
CA LYS A 272 26.54 2.74 -6.57
C LYS A 272 27.32 4.02 -6.89
N ASP A 273 26.88 4.79 -7.89
CA ASP A 273 27.42 6.10 -8.23
C ASP A 273 26.73 7.17 -7.38
N TRP A 274 27.31 7.46 -6.23
CA TRP A 274 26.68 8.35 -5.24
C TRP A 274 26.74 9.83 -5.60
N GLU A 275 27.70 10.25 -6.43
CA GLU A 275 27.75 11.63 -6.93
C GLU A 275 26.63 11.85 -7.93
N LYS A 276 26.53 10.97 -8.93
CA LYS A 276 25.44 11.04 -9.91
C LYS A 276 24.07 10.90 -9.25
N ALA A 277 23.94 10.06 -8.22
CA ALA A 277 22.71 9.95 -7.45
C ALA A 277 22.36 11.25 -6.71
N ARG A 278 23.34 11.98 -6.15
CA ARG A 278 23.09 13.29 -5.53
C ARG A 278 22.62 14.32 -6.54
N GLU A 279 23.27 14.37 -7.70
CA GLU A 279 22.92 15.28 -8.79
C GLU A 279 21.52 15.00 -9.32
N ALA A 280 21.23 13.76 -9.70
CA ALA A 280 19.91 13.35 -10.20
C ALA A 280 18.79 13.65 -9.20
N LYS A 281 19.01 13.35 -7.92
CA LYS A 281 18.04 13.68 -6.87
C LYS A 281 17.81 15.18 -6.75
N LYS A 282 18.89 15.97 -6.76
CA LYS A 282 18.82 17.43 -6.69
C LYS A 282 18.04 18.00 -7.87
N MET A 283 18.29 17.52 -9.10
CA MET A 283 17.57 17.97 -10.30
C MET A 283 16.05 17.77 -10.18
N VAL A 284 15.59 16.59 -9.75
CA VAL A 284 14.15 16.32 -9.55
C VAL A 284 13.55 17.25 -8.48
N GLU A 285 14.23 17.41 -7.35
CA GLU A 285 13.76 18.28 -6.26
C GLU A 285 13.77 19.77 -6.61
N GLU A 286 14.70 20.23 -7.46
CA GLU A 286 14.77 21.61 -7.95
C GLU A 286 13.67 21.89 -8.96
N ARG A 287 13.46 20.97 -9.91
CA ARG A 287 12.37 21.08 -10.89
C ARG A 287 11.01 21.16 -10.21
N GLN A 288 10.77 20.38 -9.17
CA GLN A 288 9.55 20.46 -8.39
C GLN A 288 9.34 21.81 -7.70
N ARG A 289 10.42 22.39 -7.15
CA ARG A 289 10.37 23.72 -6.53
C ARG A 289 10.11 24.82 -7.56
N GLU A 290 10.66 24.71 -8.76
CA GLU A 290 10.38 25.62 -9.87
C GLU A 290 8.92 25.54 -10.30
N LEU A 291 8.41 24.34 -10.58
CA LEU A 291 7.01 24.14 -10.97
C LEU A 291 6.03 24.63 -9.89
N LEU A 292 6.38 24.53 -8.60
CA LEU A 292 5.58 25.11 -7.53
C LEU A 292 5.56 26.65 -7.62
N ARG A 293 6.73 27.29 -7.73
CA ARG A 293 6.84 28.75 -7.85
C ARG A 293 6.14 29.30 -9.09
N GLU A 294 6.22 28.60 -10.22
CA GLU A 294 5.52 28.96 -11.47
C GLU A 294 4.00 28.89 -11.30
N ARG A 295 3.48 27.93 -10.54
CA ARG A 295 2.04 27.83 -10.26
C ARG A 295 1.59 28.90 -9.28
N GLU A 296 2.36 29.14 -8.22
CA GLU A 296 2.08 30.19 -7.24
C GLU A 296 2.10 31.59 -7.89
N SER A 297 3.05 31.88 -8.78
CA SER A 297 3.11 33.16 -9.49
C SER A 297 1.93 33.40 -10.43
N ARG A 298 1.32 32.32 -10.94
CA ARG A 298 0.10 32.36 -11.76
C ARG A 298 -1.19 32.32 -10.95
N GLY A 299 -1.12 32.13 -9.63
CA GLY A 299 -2.30 31.96 -8.78
C GLY A 299 -3.11 30.69 -9.09
N GLU A 300 -2.48 29.69 -9.72
CA GLU A 300 -3.15 28.46 -10.14
C GLU A 300 -3.28 27.48 -8.98
N THR A 301 -4.48 26.97 -8.75
CA THR A 301 -4.70 25.87 -7.81
C THR A 301 -4.37 24.54 -8.49
N TRP A 302 -3.57 23.71 -7.83
CA TRP A 302 -3.28 22.35 -8.32
C TRP A 302 -4.55 21.49 -8.34
N VAL A 303 -4.80 20.83 -9.46
CA VAL A 303 -5.88 19.85 -9.63
C VAL A 303 -5.26 18.54 -10.13
N PRO A 304 -5.43 17.41 -9.41
CA PRO A 304 -4.95 16.11 -9.86
C PRO A 304 -5.60 15.69 -11.18
N LYS A 305 -4.86 14.96 -11.99
CA LYS A 305 -5.28 14.60 -13.36
C LYS A 305 -6.21 13.38 -13.40
N HIS A 306 -6.06 12.45 -12.46
CA HIS A 306 -6.75 11.15 -12.48
C HIS A 306 -7.77 10.99 -11.36
N PHE A 307 -7.73 11.87 -10.34
CA PHE A 307 -8.57 11.78 -9.15
C PHE A 307 -9.24 13.12 -8.83
N ARG A 308 -10.49 13.04 -8.37
CA ARG A 308 -11.13 14.13 -7.62
C ARG A 308 -10.76 13.97 -6.16
N VAL A 309 -10.32 15.05 -5.53
CA VAL A 309 -9.81 15.01 -4.17
C VAL A 309 -10.50 16.07 -3.34
N SER A 310 -10.88 15.70 -2.12
CA SER A 310 -11.50 16.58 -1.13
C SER A 310 -10.82 16.43 0.22
N TYR A 311 -10.84 17.50 1.00
CA TYR A 311 -10.35 17.50 2.37
C TYR A 311 -11.42 18.07 3.30
N SER A 312 -11.74 17.35 4.37
CA SER A 312 -12.55 17.84 5.47
C SER A 312 -11.78 17.72 6.79
N LYS A 313 -12.11 18.57 7.77
CA LYS A 313 -11.45 18.51 9.10
C LYS A 313 -11.79 17.23 9.85
N ASP A 314 -12.99 16.69 9.62
CA ASP A 314 -13.52 15.54 10.37
C ASP A 314 -13.08 14.20 9.76
N GLU A 315 -13.07 14.09 8.43
CA GLU A 315 -12.79 12.82 7.72
C GLU A 315 -11.38 12.78 7.09
N GLY A 316 -10.69 13.93 7.02
CA GLY A 316 -9.38 14.04 6.41
C GLY A 316 -9.46 14.09 4.88
N TRP A 317 -8.47 13.50 4.20
CA TRP A 317 -8.41 13.45 2.74
C TRP A 317 -9.21 12.27 2.20
N ASP A 318 -10.08 12.52 1.21
CA ASP A 318 -10.73 11.49 0.41
C ASP A 318 -10.43 11.69 -1.08
N CYS A 319 -10.49 10.61 -1.84
CA CYS A 319 -10.34 10.65 -3.28
C CYS A 319 -11.35 9.75 -4.00
N SER A 320 -11.73 10.14 -5.20
CA SER A 320 -12.48 9.30 -6.13
C SER A 320 -11.84 9.34 -7.52
N PRO A 321 -11.78 8.21 -8.24
CA PRO A 321 -11.23 8.20 -9.59
C PRO A 321 -12.13 9.00 -10.54
N ILE A 322 -11.52 9.70 -11.50
CA ILE A 322 -12.26 10.44 -12.55
C ILE A 322 -12.82 9.46 -13.59
N GLN A 323 -12.05 8.42 -13.91
CA GLN A 323 -12.45 7.38 -14.86
C GLN A 323 -13.02 6.18 -14.12
N LYS A 324 -14.04 5.54 -14.71
CA LYS A 324 -14.64 4.32 -14.16
C LYS A 324 -13.69 3.13 -14.18
N TRP A 325 -12.84 3.04 -15.20
CA TRP A 325 -11.91 1.93 -15.40
C TRP A 325 -10.50 2.46 -15.57
N VAL A 326 -9.51 1.75 -15.02
CA VAL A 326 -8.10 2.05 -15.26
C VAL A 326 -7.71 1.45 -16.62
N PRO A 327 -7.18 2.24 -17.57
CA PRO A 327 -6.75 1.70 -18.85
C PRO A 327 -5.53 0.78 -18.72
N ASN A 328 -5.26 -0.01 -19.76
CA ASN A 328 -4.03 -0.78 -19.86
C ASN A 328 -2.80 0.13 -19.76
N ALA A 329 -1.79 -0.37 -19.06
CA ALA A 329 -0.58 0.37 -18.77
C ALA A 329 0.57 0.04 -19.73
N PRO A 330 1.49 1.00 -19.95
CA PRO A 330 2.71 0.75 -20.70
C PRO A 330 3.71 -0.13 -19.91
N ILE A 331 3.58 -0.20 -18.58
CA ILE A 331 4.39 -1.06 -17.71
C ILE A 331 3.59 -2.31 -17.39
N VAL A 332 4.20 -3.49 -17.57
CA VAL A 332 3.55 -4.78 -17.33
C VAL A 332 4.38 -5.65 -16.40
N THR A 333 3.74 -6.53 -15.65
CA THR A 333 4.40 -7.63 -14.93
C THR A 333 3.74 -8.96 -15.32
N LEU A 334 4.53 -10.03 -15.30
CA LEU A 334 4.10 -11.38 -15.71
C LEU A 334 3.41 -12.13 -14.57
#